data_AF-A0A967VM68-F1
#
_entry.id   AF-A0A967VM68-F1
#
_cell.length_a   1.000
_cell.length_b   1.000
_cell.length_c   1.000
_cell.angle_alpha   90.00
_cell.angle_beta   90.00
_cell.angle_gamma   90.00
#
_symmetry.space_group_name_H-M   'P 1'
#
loop_
_entity.id
_entity.type
_entity.pdbx_description
1 polymer ?
#
loop_
_entity_poly.entity_id
_entity_poly.type
_entity_poly.pdbx_seq_one_letter_code
_entity_poly.pdbx_strand_id
1 'polypeptide(L)'
;MDLAAFEREATRVWEEIPDEYRSGVDGLVIDRGDRAHPTLPDIYTLGECLTESYPSDWGGPDTTRSVLVLYYGSFRRLDGLDPEFDWEYEIWETVTHELRHHLESLALEDALEDVDYAMDENFKRFQGDPFDPYFFRSGEQVAPGVYEVERDIFLEHHYRGEPES
;
A
#
# COMPACT_ATOMS: atom_id res chain seq x y z
N MET A 1 15.32 24.14 -10.72
CA MET A 1 13.97 24.34 -11.33
C MET A 1 13.16 25.35 -10.51
N ASP A 2 12.21 26.09 -11.10
CA ASP A 2 11.27 26.93 -10.31
C ASP A 2 9.97 26.18 -9.95
N LEU A 3 9.15 26.71 -9.04
CA LEU A 3 7.96 26.02 -8.54
C LEU A 3 6.96 25.71 -9.66
N ALA A 4 6.73 26.63 -10.60
CA ALA A 4 5.77 26.41 -11.67
C ALA A 4 6.24 25.33 -12.64
N ALA A 5 7.55 25.26 -12.92
CA ALA A 5 8.14 24.17 -13.69
C ALA A 5 8.08 22.84 -12.94
N PHE A 6 8.33 22.85 -11.64
CA PHE A 6 8.19 21.67 -10.78
C PHE A 6 6.76 21.12 -10.77
N GLU A 7 5.75 21.99 -10.60
CA GLU A 7 4.34 21.61 -10.64
C GLU A 7 3.94 20.98 -11.98
N ARG A 8 4.40 21.56 -13.10
CA ARG A 8 4.14 20.98 -14.42
C ARG A 8 4.81 19.63 -14.60
N GLU A 9 6.06 19.49 -14.15
CA GLU A 9 6.82 18.26 -14.32
C GLU A 9 6.26 17.13 -13.45
N ALA A 10 5.96 17.42 -12.18
CA ALA A 10 5.27 16.49 -11.29
C ALA A 10 3.90 16.05 -11.84
N THR A 11 3.13 16.98 -12.42
CA THR A 11 1.85 16.65 -13.08
C THR A 11 2.07 15.75 -14.29
N ARG A 12 3.07 16.06 -15.13
CA ARG A 12 3.42 15.25 -16.30
C ARG A 12 3.78 13.82 -15.91
N VAL A 13 4.62 13.66 -14.89
CA VAL A 13 5.00 12.35 -14.33
C VAL A 13 3.77 11.60 -13.81
N TRP A 14 2.93 12.27 -13.03
CA TRP A 14 1.69 11.69 -12.49
C TRP A 14 0.74 11.19 -13.58
N GLU A 15 0.55 11.98 -14.64
CA GLU A 15 -0.31 11.64 -15.78
C GLU A 15 0.28 10.54 -16.68
N GLU A 16 1.61 10.38 -16.71
CA GLU A 16 2.30 9.32 -17.44
C GLU A 16 2.10 7.94 -16.79
N ILE A 17 1.89 7.91 -15.47
CA ILE A 17 1.68 6.66 -14.73
C ILE A 17 0.30 6.06 -15.07
N PRO A 18 0.22 4.75 -15.41
CA PRO A 18 -1.05 4.07 -15.67
C PRO A 18 -2.04 4.19 -14.51
N ASP A 19 -3.33 4.38 -14.84
CA ASP A 19 -4.40 4.57 -13.85
C ASP A 19 -4.50 3.41 -12.84
N GLU A 20 -4.17 2.19 -13.26
CA GLU A 20 -4.21 0.99 -12.40
C GLU A 20 -3.28 1.10 -11.18
N TYR A 21 -2.14 1.78 -11.32
CA TYR A 21 -1.22 1.99 -10.21
C TYR A 21 -1.61 3.19 -9.34
N ARG A 22 -2.48 4.08 -9.83
CA ARG A 22 -2.97 5.27 -9.11
C ARG A 22 -4.30 5.03 -8.40
N SER A 23 -4.93 3.87 -8.62
CA SER A 23 -6.16 3.48 -7.93
C SER A 23 -5.96 3.50 -6.41
N GLY A 24 -6.84 4.19 -5.67
CA GLY A 24 -6.70 4.35 -4.21
C GLY A 24 -5.85 5.55 -3.78
N VAL A 25 -5.27 6.30 -4.73
CA VAL A 25 -4.59 7.58 -4.45
C VAL A 25 -5.49 8.74 -4.86
N ASP A 26 -5.83 9.62 -3.92
CA ASP A 26 -6.66 10.81 -4.15
C ASP A 26 -5.94 11.85 -5.03
N GLY A 27 -4.61 11.87 -5.03
CA GLY A 27 -3.81 12.64 -5.97
C GLY A 27 -2.39 12.95 -5.50
N LEU A 28 -1.73 13.84 -6.25
CA LEU A 28 -0.41 14.39 -5.98
C LEU A 28 -0.52 15.84 -5.51
N VAL A 29 0.04 16.14 -4.35
CA VAL A 29 0.08 17.46 -3.71
C VAL A 29 1.50 17.96 -3.65
N ILE A 30 1.68 19.26 -3.91
CA ILE A 30 2.98 19.91 -3.82
C ILE A 30 2.98 20.85 -2.61
N ASP A 31 3.84 20.54 -1.65
CA ASP A 31 4.15 21.41 -0.53
C ASP A 31 5.33 22.32 -0.90
N ARG A 32 5.20 23.62 -0.60
CA ARG A 32 6.23 24.62 -0.91
C ARG A 32 7.39 24.61 0.09
N GLY A 33 7.17 24.05 1.27
CA GLY A 33 8.15 23.92 2.34
C GLY A 33 9.20 22.85 2.05
N ASP A 34 10.20 22.81 2.91
CA ASP A 34 11.15 21.69 3.01
C ASP A 34 10.77 20.79 4.19
N ARG A 35 11.25 19.55 4.13
CA ARG A 35 11.14 18.58 5.22
C ARG A 35 12.50 18.01 5.54
N ALA A 36 13.22 18.69 6.42
CA ALA A 36 14.53 18.24 6.89
C ALA A 36 14.42 17.03 7.81
N HIS A 37 15.40 16.13 7.77
CA HIS A 37 15.52 15.05 8.74
C HIS A 37 15.72 15.65 10.14
N PRO A 38 15.01 15.15 11.18
CA PRO A 38 14.99 15.79 12.49
C PRO A 38 16.36 15.84 13.20
N THR A 39 17.27 14.93 12.83
CA THR A 39 18.57 14.77 13.51
C THR A 39 19.78 14.74 12.58
N LEU A 40 19.58 14.64 11.26
CA LEU A 40 20.69 14.51 10.31
C LEU A 40 20.74 15.78 9.45
N PRO A 41 21.85 16.53 9.47
CA PRO A 41 21.99 17.71 8.64
C PRO A 41 22.02 17.32 7.16
N ASP A 42 21.54 18.23 6.31
CA ASP A 42 21.58 18.11 4.85
C ASP A 42 20.81 16.91 4.25
N ILE A 43 20.06 16.18 5.08
CA ILE A 43 19.12 15.14 4.65
C ILE A 43 17.71 15.72 4.63
N TYR A 44 17.01 15.53 3.51
CA TYR A 44 15.66 16.04 3.30
C TYR A 44 14.76 14.95 2.73
N THR A 45 13.52 14.90 3.19
CA THR A 45 12.46 14.07 2.62
C THR A 45 11.92 14.77 1.38
N LEU A 46 12.02 14.10 0.22
CA LEU A 46 11.55 14.65 -1.06
C LEU A 46 10.05 14.46 -1.26
N GLY A 47 9.51 13.33 -0.81
CA GLY A 47 8.07 13.06 -0.83
C GLY A 47 7.64 12.09 0.25
N GLU A 48 6.32 11.95 0.41
CA GLU A 48 5.68 11.02 1.33
C GLU A 48 4.34 10.53 0.75
N CYS A 49 4.05 9.24 0.91
CA CYS A 49 2.71 8.67 0.77
C CYS A 49 1.97 8.76 2.11
N LEU A 50 1.00 9.67 2.20
CA LEU A 50 0.14 9.81 3.37
C LEU A 50 -1.10 8.95 3.20
N THR A 51 -1.07 7.76 3.80
CA THR A 51 -2.22 6.85 3.84
C THR A 51 -3.07 7.14 5.08
N GLU A 52 -4.31 7.60 4.90
CA GLU A 52 -5.28 7.67 5.98
C GLU A 52 -6.15 6.41 5.97
N SER A 53 -5.91 5.50 6.93
CA SER A 53 -6.86 4.42 7.21
C SER A 53 -8.08 5.05 7.89
N TYR A 54 -9.14 5.35 7.14
CA TYR A 54 -10.42 5.77 7.73
C TYR A 54 -11.17 4.52 8.22
N PRO A 55 -11.40 4.34 9.54
CA PRO A 55 -12.51 3.53 10.00
C PRO A 55 -13.78 4.33 9.75
N SER A 56 -14.41 4.19 8.57
CA SER A 56 -15.65 4.91 8.32
C SER A 56 -16.82 4.22 9.05
N ASP A 57 -17.35 4.85 10.09
CA ASP A 57 -18.66 4.50 10.69
C ASP A 57 -19.85 4.71 9.72
N TRP A 58 -19.61 5.22 8.50
CA TRP A 58 -20.63 5.45 7.48
C TRP A 58 -20.06 5.48 6.06
N GLY A 59 -19.49 4.37 5.62
CA GLY A 59 -19.00 4.11 4.26
C GLY A 59 -18.77 2.61 4.12
N GLY A 60 -19.06 2.03 2.95
CA GLY A 60 -18.84 0.60 2.73
C GLY A 60 -17.37 0.21 2.94
N PRO A 61 -17.08 -1.11 3.07
CA PRO A 61 -15.72 -1.60 3.16
C PRO A 61 -14.94 -1.16 1.90
N ASP A 62 -13.63 -0.96 2.06
CA ASP A 62 -12.66 -0.78 0.96
C ASP A 62 -12.58 0.56 0.25
N THR A 63 -12.04 1.60 0.89
CA THR A 63 -11.13 2.47 0.13
C THR A 63 -10.05 3.04 1.03
N THR A 64 -8.91 2.37 1.10
CA THR A 64 -7.69 3.02 1.56
C THR A 64 -7.39 4.17 0.62
N ARG A 65 -7.32 5.37 1.18
CA ARG A 65 -7.08 6.59 0.42
C ARG A 65 -5.78 7.22 0.83
N SER A 66 -4.90 7.35 -0.16
CA SER A 66 -3.58 7.91 0.01
C SER A 66 -3.45 9.24 -0.73
N VAL A 67 -2.61 10.13 -0.20
CA VAL A 67 -2.18 11.35 -0.90
C VAL A 67 -0.67 11.32 -1.00
N LEU A 68 -0.17 11.51 -2.22
CA LEU A 68 1.26 11.67 -2.45
C LEU A 68 1.63 13.13 -2.26
N VAL A 69 2.64 13.42 -1.44
CA VAL A 69 3.14 14.78 -1.22
C VAL A 69 4.55 14.87 -1.76
N LEU A 70 4.85 15.93 -2.51
CA LEU A 70 6.22 16.32 -2.87
C LEU A 70 6.58 17.65 -2.20
N TYR A 71 7.74 17.69 -1.56
CA TYR A 71 8.26 18.87 -0.87
C TYR A 71 9.20 19.67 -1.77
N TYR A 72 8.68 20.64 -2.52
CA TYR A 72 9.49 21.47 -3.44
C TYR A 72 10.68 22.14 -2.73
N GLY A 73 10.51 22.57 -1.48
CA GLY A 73 11.60 23.13 -0.69
C GLY A 73 12.73 22.13 -0.48
N SER A 74 12.43 20.85 -0.25
CA SER A 74 13.44 19.79 -0.10
C SER A 74 14.26 19.61 -1.38
N PHE A 75 13.60 19.54 -2.54
CA PHE A 75 14.30 19.48 -3.84
C PHE A 75 15.22 20.70 -4.04
N ARG A 76 14.75 21.90 -3.69
CA ARG A 76 15.57 23.13 -3.76
C ARG A 76 16.79 23.09 -2.85
N ARG A 77 16.71 22.42 -1.70
CA ARG A 77 17.85 22.25 -0.79
C ARG A 77 18.87 21.29 -1.39
N LEU A 78 18.44 20.15 -1.91
CA LEU A 78 19.32 19.16 -2.52
C LEU A 78 20.00 19.70 -3.79
N ASP A 79 19.25 20.39 -4.67
CA ASP A 79 19.80 21.14 -5.82
C ASP A 79 20.88 22.16 -5.42
N GLY A 80 20.78 22.75 -4.22
CA GLY A 80 21.79 23.66 -3.69
C GLY A 80 23.04 22.96 -3.12
N LEU A 81 22.93 21.67 -2.80
CA LEU A 81 24.01 20.85 -2.22
C LEU A 81 24.73 20.01 -3.28
N ASP A 82 24.02 19.63 -4.35
CA ASP A 82 24.53 18.79 -5.43
C ASP A 82 24.41 19.51 -6.79
N PRO A 83 25.53 19.93 -7.40
CA PRO A 83 25.55 20.55 -8.73
C PRO A 83 25.09 19.62 -9.86
N GLU A 84 25.05 18.30 -9.63
CA GLU A 84 24.62 17.29 -10.61
C GLU A 84 23.15 16.88 -10.42
N PHE A 85 22.40 17.57 -9.54
CA PHE A 85 21.01 17.26 -9.23
C PHE A 85 20.10 17.32 -10.47
N ASP A 86 19.59 16.15 -10.87
CA ASP A 86 18.68 16.01 -12.00
C ASP A 86 17.23 16.06 -11.53
N TRP A 87 16.62 17.23 -11.66
CA TRP A 87 15.25 17.47 -11.23
C TRP A 87 14.22 16.52 -11.85
N GLU A 88 14.34 16.20 -13.15
CA GLU A 88 13.35 15.37 -13.83
C GLU A 88 13.43 13.92 -13.33
N TYR A 89 14.66 13.41 -13.18
CA TYR A 89 14.91 12.09 -12.61
C TYR A 89 14.42 11.99 -11.16
N GLU A 90 14.75 12.97 -10.32
CA GLU A 90 14.40 12.94 -8.89
C GLU A 90 12.88 13.05 -8.67
N ILE A 91 12.17 13.83 -9.49
CA ILE A 91 10.70 13.88 -9.46
C ILE A 91 10.12 12.51 -9.85
N TRP A 92 10.61 11.90 -10.92
CA TRP A 92 10.17 10.58 -11.35
C TRP A 92 10.43 9.51 -10.29
N GLU A 93 11.64 9.46 -9.74
CA GLU A 93 12.01 8.52 -8.68
C GLU A 93 11.12 8.71 -7.46
N THR A 94 10.95 9.94 -6.98
CA THR A 94 10.14 10.21 -5.79
C THR A 94 8.68 9.81 -6.00
N VAL A 95 8.05 10.20 -7.12
CA VAL A 95 6.64 9.84 -7.37
C VAL A 95 6.47 8.32 -7.47
N THR A 96 7.34 7.63 -8.19
CA THR A 96 7.24 6.16 -8.34
C THR A 96 7.57 5.41 -7.05
N HIS A 97 8.47 5.96 -6.23
CA HIS A 97 8.81 5.43 -4.91
C HIS A 97 7.61 5.49 -3.96
N GLU A 98 6.98 6.65 -3.86
CA GLU A 98 5.84 6.84 -2.97
C GLU A 98 4.60 6.07 -3.47
N LEU A 99 4.43 5.92 -4.78
CA LEU A 99 3.39 5.04 -5.33
C LEU A 99 3.63 3.56 -5.01
N ARG A 100 4.89 3.12 -4.98
CA ARG A 100 5.22 1.76 -4.53
C ARG A 100 4.82 1.57 -3.05
N HIS A 101 5.08 2.54 -2.18
CA HIS A 101 4.62 2.47 -0.78
C HIS A 101 3.10 2.34 -0.67
N HIS A 102 2.36 3.06 -1.50
CA HIS A 102 0.90 2.90 -1.57
C HIS A 102 0.49 1.46 -1.91
N LEU A 103 1.06 0.88 -2.97
CA LEU A 103 0.76 -0.48 -3.40
C LEU A 103 1.16 -1.53 -2.35
N GLU A 104 2.29 -1.31 -1.66
CA GLU A 104 2.71 -2.16 -0.54
C GLU A 104 1.74 -2.08 0.64
N SER A 105 1.18 -0.89 0.92
CA SER A 105 0.13 -0.72 1.94
C SER A 105 -1.15 -1.48 1.58
N LEU A 106 -1.60 -1.39 0.32
CA LEU A 106 -2.78 -2.14 -0.14
C LEU A 106 -2.59 -3.65 -0.02
N ALA A 107 -1.43 -4.16 -0.44
CA ALA A 107 -1.14 -5.59 -0.34
C ALA A 107 -1.11 -6.10 1.12
N LEU A 108 -0.69 -5.25 2.07
CA LEU A 108 -0.73 -5.57 3.50
C LEU A 108 -2.15 -5.54 4.04
N GLU A 109 -2.98 -4.59 3.62
CA GLU A 109 -4.39 -4.50 4.03
C GLU A 109 -5.22 -5.67 3.47
N ASP A 110 -5.05 -6.02 2.19
CA ASP A 110 -5.70 -7.20 1.59
C ASP A 110 -5.37 -8.48 2.39
N ALA A 111 -4.11 -8.64 2.80
CA ALA A 111 -3.68 -9.77 3.61
C ALA A 111 -4.31 -9.76 5.02
N LEU A 112 -4.61 -8.59 5.58
CA LEU A 112 -5.31 -8.49 6.87
C LEU A 112 -6.80 -8.83 6.73
N GLU A 113 -7.45 -8.41 5.64
CA GLU A 113 -8.86 -8.73 5.37
C GLU A 113 -9.07 -10.24 5.24
N ASP A 114 -8.20 -10.93 4.50
CA ASP A 114 -8.23 -12.39 4.36
C ASP A 114 -8.12 -13.10 5.71
N VAL A 115 -7.25 -12.60 6.59
CA VAL A 115 -7.07 -13.13 7.95
C VAL A 115 -8.32 -12.90 8.79
N ASP A 116 -8.87 -11.67 8.80
CA ASP A 116 -10.08 -11.33 9.57
C ASP A 116 -11.28 -12.18 9.11
N TYR A 117 -11.45 -12.37 7.79
CA TYR A 117 -12.45 -13.26 7.23
C TYR A 117 -12.28 -14.69 7.73
N ALA A 118 -11.06 -15.23 7.70
CA ALA A 118 -10.80 -16.57 8.17
C ALA A 118 -11.12 -16.72 9.67
N MET A 119 -10.79 -15.72 10.49
CA MET A 119 -11.11 -15.70 11.92
C MET A 119 -12.63 -15.71 12.18
N ASP A 120 -13.38 -14.86 11.47
CA ASP A 120 -14.84 -14.77 11.59
C ASP A 120 -15.54 -16.09 11.21
N GLU A 121 -15.11 -16.72 10.13
CA GLU A 121 -15.64 -18.03 9.70
C GLU A 121 -15.28 -19.15 10.69
N ASN A 122 -14.07 -19.10 11.28
CA ASN A 122 -13.68 -20.05 12.32
C ASN A 122 -14.56 -19.89 13.58
N PHE A 123 -14.92 -18.65 13.93
CA PHE A 123 -15.82 -18.38 15.04
C PHE A 123 -17.23 -18.94 14.79
N LYS A 124 -17.78 -18.75 13.57
CA LYS A 124 -19.06 -19.36 13.15
C LYS A 124 -19.01 -20.88 13.27
N ARG A 125 -17.91 -21.50 12.83
CA ARG A 125 -17.67 -22.95 12.97
C ARG A 125 -17.74 -23.40 14.43
N PHE A 126 -17.15 -22.65 15.37
CA PHE A 126 -17.20 -22.99 16.80
C PHE A 126 -18.60 -22.83 17.41
N GLN A 127 -19.38 -21.85 16.95
CA GLN A 127 -20.76 -21.63 17.41
C GLN A 127 -21.77 -22.61 16.79
N GLY A 128 -21.37 -23.33 15.74
CA GLY A 128 -22.26 -24.18 14.96
C GLY A 128 -23.16 -23.40 14.00
N ASP A 129 -22.81 -22.14 13.73
CA ASP A 129 -23.45 -21.31 12.72
C ASP A 129 -23.01 -21.76 11.31
N PRO A 130 -23.77 -21.44 10.25
CA PRO A 130 -23.31 -21.66 8.88
C PRO A 130 -21.99 -20.91 8.61
N PHE A 131 -21.02 -21.61 8.05
CA PHE A 131 -19.69 -21.09 7.71
C PHE A 131 -19.25 -21.61 6.34
N ASP A 132 -18.33 -20.92 5.67
CA ASP A 132 -17.69 -21.40 4.45
C ASP A 132 -16.70 -22.52 4.80
N PRO A 133 -16.88 -23.78 4.34
CA PRO A 133 -15.96 -24.87 4.67
C PRO A 133 -14.52 -24.69 4.17
N TYR A 134 -14.24 -23.75 3.27
CA TYR A 134 -12.91 -23.47 2.73
C TYR A 134 -12.24 -22.21 3.30
N PHE A 135 -12.85 -21.57 4.31
CA PHE A 135 -12.34 -20.32 4.92
C PHE A 135 -10.88 -20.39 5.35
N PHE A 136 -10.42 -21.58 5.79
CA PHE A 136 -9.07 -21.79 6.30
C PHE A 136 -7.98 -21.46 5.29
N ARG A 137 -8.30 -21.43 3.99
CA ARG A 137 -7.35 -21.07 2.92
C ARG A 137 -6.98 -19.58 2.91
N SER A 138 -7.80 -18.72 3.49
CA SER A 138 -7.52 -17.29 3.71
C SER A 138 -6.71 -17.03 4.99
N GLY A 139 -6.41 -18.07 5.78
CA GLY A 139 -5.46 -17.99 6.89
C GLY A 139 -3.99 -18.02 6.43
N GLU A 140 -3.07 -17.97 7.40
CA GLU A 140 -1.63 -18.02 7.10
C GLU A 140 -1.20 -19.43 6.66
N GLN A 141 -0.59 -19.57 5.49
CA GLN A 141 -0.03 -20.84 5.03
C GLN A 141 1.36 -21.09 5.65
N VAL A 142 1.40 -21.81 6.77
CA VAL A 142 2.63 -22.12 7.51
C VAL A 142 3.46 -23.25 6.88
N ALA A 143 2.85 -24.11 6.06
CA ALA A 143 3.53 -25.10 5.23
C ALA A 143 2.63 -25.51 4.04
N PRO A 144 3.16 -26.15 2.99
CA PRO A 144 2.33 -26.59 1.86
C PRO A 144 1.14 -27.45 2.30
N GLY A 145 -0.08 -26.93 2.09
CA GLY A 145 -1.34 -27.59 2.49
C GLY A 145 -1.69 -27.51 4.00
N VAL A 146 -0.95 -26.70 4.77
CA VAL A 146 -1.16 -26.47 6.19
C VAL A 146 -1.44 -24.99 6.41
N TYR A 147 -2.59 -24.68 7.01
CA TYR A 147 -3.06 -23.31 7.22
C TYR A 147 -3.32 -23.07 8.70
N GLU A 148 -2.94 -21.90 9.19
CA GLU A 148 -3.20 -21.43 10.55
C GLU A 148 -4.26 -20.32 10.53
N VAL A 149 -5.29 -20.45 11.36
CA VAL A 149 -6.29 -19.40 11.62
C VAL A 149 -6.37 -19.21 13.13
N GLU A 150 -5.96 -18.04 13.62
CA GLU A 150 -5.70 -17.73 15.03
C GLU A 150 -4.77 -18.71 15.75
N ARG A 151 -5.31 -19.83 16.24
CA ARG A 151 -4.62 -20.89 17.00
C ARG A 151 -4.99 -22.29 16.52
N ASP A 152 -5.86 -22.38 15.50
CA ASP A 152 -6.29 -23.63 14.91
C ASP A 152 -5.48 -23.92 13.65
N ILE A 153 -5.05 -25.17 13.50
CA ILE A 153 -4.32 -25.65 12.33
C ILE A 153 -5.24 -26.51 11.48
N PHE A 154 -5.34 -26.16 10.21
CA PHE A 154 -6.12 -26.86 9.19
C PHE A 154 -5.16 -27.58 8.22
N LEU A 155 -5.49 -28.84 7.91
CA LEU A 155 -4.74 -29.68 6.99
C LEU A 155 -5.60 -30.01 5.78
N GLU A 156 -5.17 -29.58 4.60
CA GLU A 156 -5.84 -29.92 3.36
C GLU A 156 -5.26 -31.19 2.74
N HIS A 157 -6.12 -32.15 2.41
CA HIS A 157 -5.73 -33.39 1.75
C HIS A 157 -6.66 -33.73 0.59
N HIS A 158 -6.10 -33.92 -0.60
CA HIS A 158 -6.85 -34.36 -1.77
C HIS A 158 -6.88 -35.88 -1.86
N TYR A 159 -8.07 -36.46 -1.79
CA TYR A 159 -8.27 -37.87 -2.08
C TYR A 159 -8.75 -38.03 -3.52
N ARG A 160 -8.07 -38.88 -4.30
CA ARG A 160 -8.60 -39.32 -5.60
C ARG A 160 -9.69 -40.34 -5.30
N GLY A 161 -10.95 -39.98 -5.56
CA GLY A 161 -12.07 -40.92 -5.45
C GLY A 161 -11.85 -42.10 -6.40
N GLU A 162 -11.92 -43.33 -5.88
CA GLU A 162 -12.06 -44.50 -6.74
C GLU A 162 -13.41 -44.41 -7.45
N PRO A 163 -13.48 -44.65 -8.78
CA PRO A 163 -14.76 -44.65 -9.47
C PRO A 163 -15.65 -45.73 -8.84
N GLU A 164 -16.86 -45.35 -8.43
CA GLU A 164 -17.88 -46.29 -7.96
C GLU A 164 -18.09 -47.35 -9.05
N SER A 165 -17.81 -48.60 -8.69
CA SER A 165 -17.90 -49.79 -9.57
C SER A 165 -19.30 -50.35 -9.65
#